data_AF-A0A919CH59-F1
#
_entry.id   AF-A0A919CH59-F1
#
_cell.length_a   1.000
_cell.length_b   1.000
_cell.length_c   1.000
_cell.angle_alpha   90.00
_cell.angle_beta   90.00
_cell.angle_gamma   90.00
#
_symmetry.space_group_name_H-M   'P 1'
#
loop_
_entity.id
_entity.type
_entity.pdbx_description
1 polymer ?
#
loop_
_entity_poly.entity_id
_entity_poly.type
_entity_poly.pdbx_seq_one_letter_code
_entity_poly.pdbx_strand_id
1 'polypeptide(L)'
;MTVTTQVRTYTVRDGLLDEWVRRWKEEIVPLRLEFGFSLGGAWIDRERHHFIWEISYEGPETCAERNSQYWGSPKREAMALDPKDYLVSTDVREVIRVY
;
A
#
# COMPACT_ATOMS: atom_id res chain seq x y z
N MET A 1 22.24 -6.24 1.92
CA MET A 1 21.13 -6.81 1.14
C MET A 1 20.37 -5.65 0.56
N THR A 2 20.04 -5.67 -0.74
CA THR A 2 19.29 -4.57 -1.37
C THR A 2 17.86 -4.60 -0.85
N VAL A 3 17.39 -3.49 -0.28
CA VAL A 3 16.03 -3.38 0.24
C VAL A 3 15.06 -3.36 -0.93
N THR A 4 14.17 -4.35 -1.02
CA THR A 4 13.14 -4.37 -2.06
C THR A 4 12.08 -3.34 -1.71
N THR A 5 12.00 -2.27 -2.51
CA THR A 5 10.99 -1.22 -2.41
C THR A 5 10.00 -1.35 -3.56
N GLN A 6 8.72 -1.16 -3.26
CA GLN A 6 7.66 -1.12 -4.24
C GLN A 6 7.05 0.28 -4.29
N VAL A 7 6.92 0.84 -5.48
CA VAL A 7 6.02 1.97 -5.74
C VAL A 7 4.70 1.39 -6.21
N ARG A 8 3.62 1.84 -5.59
CA ARG A 8 2.26 1.41 -5.89
C ARG A 8 1.45 2.61 -6.31
N THR A 9 0.90 2.56 -7.52
CA THR A 9 0.02 3.59 -8.07
C THR A 9 -1.37 3.01 -8.22
N TYR A 10 -2.34 3.60 -7.52
CA TYR A 10 -3.73 3.17 -7.55
C TYR A 10 -4.58 4.24 -8.23
N THR A 11 -5.37 3.85 -9.22
CA THR A 11 -6.42 4.71 -9.75
C THR A 11 -7.62 4.56 -8.84
N VAL A 12 -7.98 5.62 -8.12
CA VAL A 12 -9.12 5.62 -7.19
C VAL A 12 -10.37 6.08 -7.93
N ARG A 13 -11.51 5.49 -7.58
CA ARG A 13 -12.82 5.87 -8.12
C ARG A 13 -13.13 7.33 -7.78
N ASP A 14 -13.76 8.02 -8.73
CA ASP A 14 -14.20 9.40 -8.59
C ASP A 14 -14.99 9.62 -7.29
N GLY A 15 -14.65 10.70 -6.57
CA GLY A 15 -15.27 11.05 -5.29
C GLY A 15 -14.78 10.26 -4.07
N LEU A 16 -14.04 9.16 -4.25
CA LEU A 16 -13.58 8.31 -3.14
C LEU A 16 -12.12 8.55 -2.72
N LEU A 17 -11.39 9.44 -3.41
CA LEU A 17 -9.96 9.66 -3.16
C LEU A 17 -9.67 10.09 -1.71
N ASP A 18 -10.43 11.03 -1.16
CA ASP A 18 -10.18 11.53 0.19
C ASP A 18 -10.57 10.50 1.26
N GLU A 19 -11.65 9.75 1.05
CA GLU A 19 -12.03 8.64 1.94
C GLU A 19 -10.96 7.54 1.91
N TRP A 20 -10.49 7.16 0.73
CA TRP A 20 -9.43 6.19 0.55
C TRP A 20 -8.16 6.60 1.29
N VAL A 21 -7.73 7.86 1.16
CA VAL A 21 -6.55 8.38 1.88
C VAL A 21 -6.77 8.32 3.39
N ARG A 22 -7.95 8.67 3.89
CA ARG A 22 -8.27 8.58 5.32
C ARG A 22 -8.15 7.15 5.84
N ARG A 23 -8.86 6.20 5.20
CA ARG A 23 -8.81 4.78 5.59
C ARG A 23 -7.41 4.19 5.44
N TRP A 24 -6.66 4.60 4.41
CA TRP A 24 -5.28 4.17 4.24
C TRP A 24 -4.42 4.60 5.43
N LYS A 25 -4.50 5.88 5.84
CA LYS A 25 -3.73 6.40 6.99
C LYS A 25 -4.14 5.78 8.32
N GLU A 26 -5.44 5.59 8.53
CA GLU A 26 -5.98 5.18 9.84
C GLU A 26 -5.96 3.66 10.05
N GLU A 27 -6.10 2.87 8.99
CA GLU A 27 -6.28 1.41 9.10
C GLU A 27 -5.17 0.63 8.41
N ILE A 28 -4.82 0.99 7.15
CA ILE A 28 -3.84 0.23 6.36
C ILE A 28 -2.42 0.47 6.88
N VAL A 29 -2.04 1.72 7.11
CA VAL A 29 -0.68 2.08 7.56
C VAL A 29 -0.31 1.38 8.88
N PRO A 30 -1.11 1.48 9.97
CA PRO A 30 -0.75 0.82 11.22
C PRO A 30 -0.54 -0.69 11.05
N LEU A 31 -1.44 -1.36 10.33
CA LEU A 31 -1.30 -2.80 10.10
C LEU A 31 -0.06 -3.14 9.25
N ARG A 32 0.28 -2.33 8.26
CA ARG A 32 1.52 -2.51 7.49
C ARG A 32 2.76 -2.40 8.38
N LEU A 33 2.79 -1.42 9.28
CA LEU A 33 3.90 -1.24 10.23
C LEU A 33 3.99 -2.42 11.22
N GLU A 34 2.86 -2.93 11.72
CA GLU A 34 2.86 -4.14 12.56
C GLU A 34 3.44 -5.37 11.85
N PHE A 35 3.23 -5.46 10.54
CA PHE A 35 3.83 -6.51 9.71
C PHE A 35 5.31 -6.25 9.39
N GLY A 36 5.93 -5.18 9.91
CA GLY A 36 7.34 -4.88 9.73
C GLY A 36 7.67 -4.25 8.39
N PHE A 37 6.66 -3.75 7.65
CA PHE A 37 6.91 -2.93 6.48
C PHE A 37 7.35 -1.52 6.88
N SER A 38 8.15 -0.89 6.02
CA SER A 38 8.47 0.52 6.08
C SER A 38 7.77 1.26 4.94
N LEU A 39 7.38 2.51 5.17
CA LEU A 39 6.72 3.35 4.16
C LEU A 39 7.64 4.52 3.82
N GLY A 40 7.95 4.70 2.54
CA GLY A 40 8.80 5.79 2.06
C GLY A 40 8.06 7.12 1.91
N GLY A 41 6.76 7.06 1.65
CA GLY A 41 5.91 8.21 1.43
C GLY A 41 4.60 7.84 0.72
N ALA A 42 3.69 8.81 0.65
CA ALA A 42 2.46 8.71 -0.12
C ALA A 42 2.08 10.08 -0.68
N TRP A 43 1.49 10.09 -1.87
CA TRP A 43 1.10 11.26 -2.64
C TRP A 43 -0.24 11.04 -3.33
N ILE A 44 -0.92 12.14 -3.61
CA ILE A 44 -2.13 12.13 -4.43
C ILE A 44 -1.91 12.97 -5.68
N ASP A 45 -2.39 12.46 -6.81
CA ASP A 45 -2.59 13.23 -8.04
C ASP A 45 -4.10 13.39 -8.21
N ARG A 46 -4.60 14.60 -7.92
CA ARG A 46 -6.03 14.90 -7.99
C ARG A 46 -6.53 15.02 -9.42
N GLU A 47 -5.68 15.34 -10.38
CA GLU A 47 -6.10 15.46 -11.78
C GLU A 47 -6.34 14.08 -12.39
N ARG A 48 -5.53 13.09 -12.00
CA ARG A 48 -5.61 11.70 -12.49
C ARG A 48 -6.32 10.74 -11.55
N HIS A 49 -6.80 11.21 -10.40
CA HIS A 49 -7.33 10.40 -9.32
C HIS A 49 -6.38 9.29 -8.87
N HIS A 50 -5.06 9.55 -8.90
CA HIS A 50 -4.08 8.56 -8.46
C HIS A 50 -3.73 8.73 -6.98
N PHE A 51 -3.60 7.60 -6.30
CA PHE A 51 -2.92 7.48 -5.01
C PHE A 51 -1.61 6.71 -5.20
N ILE A 52 -0.49 7.36 -4.92
CA ILE A 52 0.86 6.82 -5.14
C ILE A 52 1.53 6.65 -3.79
N TRP A 53 2.13 5.50 -3.53
CA TRP A 53 2.82 5.27 -2.25
C TRP A 53 3.94 4.25 -2.37
N GLU A 54 4.85 4.32 -1.41
CA GLU A 54 6.04 3.47 -1.34
C GLU A 54 5.97 2.55 -0.13
N ILE A 55 6.36 1.30 -0.34
CA ILE A 55 6.46 0.29 0.71
C ILE A 55 7.72 -0.55 0.52
N SER A 56 8.44 -0.78 1.60
CA SER A 56 9.67 -1.56 1.63
C SER A 56 9.61 -2.60 2.75
N TYR A 57 10.36 -3.68 2.60
CA TYR A 57 10.52 -4.69 3.63
C TYR A 57 11.99 -5.10 3.73
N GLU A 58 12.52 -5.09 4.94
CA GLU A 58 13.93 -5.42 5.26
C GLU A 58 14.04 -6.71 6.10
N GLY A 59 13.02 -7.56 6.07
CA GLY A 59 13.02 -8.82 6.80
C GLY A 59 13.70 -9.97 6.04
N PRO A 60 13.74 -11.16 6.65
CA PRO A 60 14.38 -12.34 6.07
C PRO A 60 13.61 -12.93 4.87
N GLU A 61 12.34 -12.57 4.71
CA GLU A 61 11.46 -13.03 3.64
C GLU A 61 11.41 -12.01 2.49
N THR A 62 10.87 -12.42 1.34
CA THR A 62 10.60 -11.48 0.25
C THR A 62 9.44 -10.55 0.59
N CYS A 63 9.44 -9.34 0.01
CA CYS A 63 8.32 -8.41 0.13
C CYS A 63 6.98 -9.05 -0.32
N ALA A 64 7.01 -9.95 -1.30
CA ALA A 64 5.84 -10.66 -1.79
C ALA A 64 5.26 -11.65 -0.76
N GLU A 65 6.11 -12.48 -0.14
CA GLU A 65 5.71 -13.44 0.91
C GLU A 65 5.12 -12.71 2.11
N ARG A 66 5.80 -11.67 2.60
CA ARG A 66 5.29 -10.88 3.71
C ARG A 66 3.96 -10.19 3.37
N ASN A 67 3.81 -9.74 2.13
CA ASN A 67 2.57 -9.13 1.67
C ASN A 67 1.43 -10.15 1.59
N SER A 68 1.71 -11.41 1.24
CA SER A 68 0.74 -12.50 1.31
C SER A 68 0.26 -12.75 2.75
N GLN A 69 1.19 -12.79 3.71
CA GLN A 69 0.84 -12.94 5.14
C GLN A 69 -0.02 -11.78 5.66
N TYR A 70 0.28 -10.54 5.26
CA TYR A 70 -0.57 -9.39 5.54
C TYR A 70 -2.00 -9.61 5.05
N TRP A 71 -2.14 -10.06 3.79
CA TRP A 71 -3.45 -10.29 3.16
C TRP A 71 -4.24 -11.43 3.79
N GLY A 72 -3.55 -12.50 4.24
CA GLY A 72 -4.17 -13.64 4.91
C GLY A 72 -4.40 -13.46 6.41
N SER A 73 -4.10 -12.29 6.98
CA SER A 73 -4.18 -12.09 8.42
C SER A 73 -5.62 -11.85 8.91
N PRO A 74 -6.02 -12.38 10.08
CA PRO A 74 -7.34 -12.09 10.66
C PRO A 74 -7.56 -10.60 10.91
N LYS A 75 -6.48 -9.85 11.21
CA LYS A 75 -6.55 -8.38 11.36
C LYS A 75 -6.93 -7.71 10.04
N ARG A 76 -6.38 -8.15 8.91
CA ARG A 76 -6.71 -7.60 7.59
C ARG A 76 -8.13 -7.93 7.17
N GLU A 77 -8.59 -9.14 7.50
CA GLU A 77 -9.99 -9.55 7.30
C GLU A 77 -10.95 -8.70 8.14
N ALA A 78 -10.63 -8.49 9.42
CA ALA A 78 -11.43 -7.68 10.34
C ALA A 78 -11.57 -6.20 9.95
N MET A 79 -10.66 -5.66 9.14
CA MET A 79 -10.77 -4.29 8.62
C MET A 79 -11.99 -4.10 7.70
N ALA A 80 -12.57 -5.17 7.16
CA ALA A 80 -13.73 -5.12 6.26
C ALA A 80 -13.58 -4.06 5.15
N LEU A 81 -12.35 -3.92 4.63
CA LEU A 81 -11.97 -2.96 3.60
C LEU A 81 -11.59 -3.76 2.36
N ASP A 82 -12.44 -3.80 1.34
CA ASP A 82 -12.06 -4.35 0.04
C ASP A 82 -11.56 -3.21 -0.86
N PRO A 83 -10.30 -3.24 -1.32
CA PRO A 83 -9.82 -2.21 -2.22
C PRO A 83 -10.59 -2.14 -3.54
N LYS A 84 -11.32 -3.19 -3.96
CA LYS A 84 -12.16 -3.13 -5.17
C LYS A 84 -13.31 -2.13 -5.07
N ASP A 85 -13.75 -1.81 -3.86
CA ASP A 85 -14.79 -0.80 -3.64
C ASP A 85 -14.27 0.60 -4.02
N TYR A 86 -12.98 0.82 -3.80
CA TYR A 86 -12.31 2.12 -3.96
C TYR A 86 -11.50 2.24 -5.24
N LEU A 87 -10.84 1.17 -5.69
CA LEU A 87 -9.79 1.20 -6.71
C LEU A 87 -10.30 0.68 -8.05
N VAL A 88 -10.07 1.46 -9.10
CA VAL A 88 -10.34 1.10 -10.49
C VAL A 88 -9.22 0.23 -11.05
N SER A 89 -7.97 0.58 -10.76
CA SER A 89 -6.80 -0.18 -11.19
C SER A 89 -5.63 -0.02 -10.23
N THR A 90 -4.72 -0.98 -10.27
CA THR A 90 -3.49 -0.98 -9.47
C THR A 90 -2.29 -1.28 -10.37
N ASP A 91 -1.25 -0.48 -10.22
CA ASP A 91 0.08 -0.68 -10.81
C ASP A 91 1.08 -0.81 -9.67
N VAL A 92 1.88 -1.88 -9.71
CA VAL A 92 2.88 -2.19 -8.68
C VAL A 92 4.21 -2.42 -9.37
N ARG A 93 5.21 -1.64 -9.00
CA ARG A 93 6.55 -1.70 -9.57
C ARG A 93 7.58 -1.85 -8.47
N GLU A 94 8.48 -2.82 -8.63
CA GLU A 94 9.69 -2.90 -7.82
C GLU A 94 10.69 -1.86 -8.31
N VAL A 95 11.25 -1.10 -7.37
CA VAL A 95 12.18 -0.01 -7.66
C VAL A 95 13.40 -0.10 -6.76
N ILE A 96 14.50 0.44 -7.25
CA ILE A 96 15.73 0.61 -6.48
C ILE A 96 15.87 2.10 -6.21
N ARG A 97 15.93 2.45 -4.92
CA ARG A 97 16.19 3.82 -4.49
C ARG A 97 17.66 4.15 -4.74
N VAL A 98 17.94 5.28 -5.37
CA VAL A 98 19.30 5.70 -5.77
C VAL A 98 19.84 6.92 -5.01
N TYR A 99 19.01 7.60 -4.21
CA TYR A 99 19.39 8.73 -3.34
C TYR A 99 18.53 8.79 -2.07
#